data_AF-A0A7C7RP17-F1
#
_entry.id   AF-A0A7C7RP17-F1
#
_cell.length_a   1.000
_cell.length_b   1.000
_cell.length_c   1.000
_cell.angle_alpha   90.00
_cell.angle_beta   90.00
_cell.angle_gamma   90.00
#
_symmetry.space_group_name_H-M   'P 1'
#
loop_
_entity.id
_entity.type
_entity.pdbx_description
1 polymer ?
#
loop_
_entity_poly.entity_id
_entity_poly.type
_entity_poly.pdbx_seq_one_letter_code
_entity_poly.pdbx_strand_id
1 'polypeptide(L)'
;MNNTRVTKGLDANLENFELTDIMQLISQQVKSGFLTVKNGDDTCSWSFNEGALVDFDCEFSNHALELKEILKQSNILDDSQLISLHKDNYLDSDHDLEKILVSKNISNREELEKTNLRRLIESFIITLQWTKGRYKFIPANKINHHPFLAPQDANFIILESLRQIDEMAVMKKRLQPLDRIFENSLTLSDDESSGVNDILLQEGLKDQFDQGEFEVYKLFDGRRDLQEIIETSITGQLHSCDTIINFIDRNIVALATTETGHQLRKSPEPLQVRNLTGIALLILSGALLLSTFLTVGFDNGRGILKHPTLFSAIIDNLKADRLNIQKQVRELLKQDNPNQSE
;
A
#
# COMPACT_ATOMS: atom_id res chain seq x y z
N MET A 1 18.67 -17.97 42.17
CA MET A 1 17.34 -18.11 41.55
C MET A 1 17.03 -16.81 40.82
N ASN A 2 17.34 -16.74 39.53
CA ASN A 2 17.02 -15.57 38.72
C ASN A 2 15.60 -15.75 38.17
N ASN A 3 14.67 -14.98 38.74
CA ASN A 3 13.30 -14.94 38.28
C ASN A 3 13.26 -14.09 37.00
N THR A 4 13.43 -14.73 35.84
CA THR A 4 13.19 -14.11 34.55
C THR A 4 11.70 -13.77 34.48
N ARG A 5 11.36 -12.51 34.75
CA ARG A 5 10.00 -12.00 34.59
C ARG A 5 9.68 -12.09 33.10
N VAL A 6 8.98 -13.15 32.70
CA VAL A 6 8.39 -13.25 31.36
C VAL A 6 7.41 -12.10 31.25
N THR A 7 7.80 -11.03 30.56
CA THR A 7 6.87 -9.97 30.16
C THR A 7 5.85 -10.62 29.23
N LYS A 8 4.60 -10.75 29.71
CA LYS A 8 3.49 -11.23 28.88
C LYS A 8 3.31 -10.26 27.72
N GLY A 9 3.66 -10.69 26.51
CA GLY A 9 3.35 -10.00 25.25
C GLY A 9 2.05 -10.51 24.63
N LEU A 10 1.53 -9.81 23.62
CA LEU A 10 0.50 -10.36 22.74
C LEU A 10 1.20 -11.16 21.62
N ASP A 11 0.68 -12.32 21.26
CA ASP A 11 1.10 -13.14 20.12
C ASP A 11 -0.16 -13.76 19.51
N ALA A 12 -0.42 -13.48 18.23
CA ALA A 12 -1.57 -14.03 17.51
C ALA A 12 -1.35 -14.00 15.99
N ASN A 13 -2.27 -14.64 15.27
CA ASN A 13 -2.27 -14.67 13.81
C ASN A 13 -2.93 -13.40 13.26
N LEU A 14 -2.39 -12.88 12.14
CA LEU A 14 -2.99 -11.76 11.39
C LEU A 14 -4.38 -12.10 10.83
N GLU A 15 -4.68 -13.39 10.63
CA GLU A 15 -5.97 -13.88 10.13
C GLU A 15 -7.13 -13.60 11.11
N ASN A 16 -6.83 -13.40 12.39
CA ASN A 16 -7.82 -13.27 13.46
C ASN A 16 -7.94 -11.85 14.04
N PHE A 17 -6.99 -10.97 13.73
CA PHE A 17 -6.92 -9.61 14.27
C PHE A 17 -6.37 -8.66 13.21
N GLU A 18 -7.09 -7.56 12.99
CA GLU A 18 -6.65 -6.52 12.07
C GLU A 18 -5.45 -5.77 12.65
N LEU A 19 -4.40 -5.57 11.84
CA LEU A 19 -3.17 -4.90 12.25
C LEU A 19 -3.43 -3.45 12.71
N THR A 20 -4.38 -2.78 12.06
CA THR A 20 -4.90 -1.45 12.43
C THR A 20 -5.40 -1.41 13.86
N ASP A 21 -6.22 -2.38 14.28
CA ASP A 21 -6.77 -2.46 15.63
C ASP A 21 -5.67 -2.60 16.68
N ILE A 22 -4.66 -3.43 16.39
CA ILE A 22 -3.54 -3.67 17.32
C ILE A 22 -2.75 -2.38 17.54
N MET A 23 -2.43 -1.65 16.46
CA MET A 23 -1.72 -0.39 16.55
C MET A 23 -2.53 0.68 17.29
N GLN A 24 -3.83 0.79 17.00
CA GLN A 24 -4.73 1.70 17.70
C GLN A 24 -4.79 1.37 19.20
N LEU A 25 -4.88 0.09 19.57
CA LEU A 25 -4.89 -0.34 20.96
C LEU A 25 -3.59 0.03 21.70
N ILE A 26 -2.43 -0.17 21.06
CA ILE A 26 -1.12 0.20 21.63
C ILE A 26 -1.05 1.71 21.86
N SER A 27 -1.47 2.50 20.86
CA SER A 27 -1.49 3.97 20.94
C SER A 27 -2.44 4.49 22.01
N GLN A 28 -3.70 4.04 22.02
CA GLN A 28 -4.74 4.46 22.96
C GLN A 28 -4.41 4.07 24.41
N GLN A 29 -3.76 2.93 24.62
CA GLN A 29 -3.33 2.48 25.95
C GLN A 29 -1.95 3.04 26.35
N VAL A 30 -1.36 3.94 25.55
CA VAL A 30 -0.09 4.63 25.81
C VAL A 30 1.01 3.62 26.14
N LYS A 31 1.05 2.50 25.40
CA LYS A 31 2.03 1.42 25.64
C LYS A 31 3.35 1.75 24.97
N SER A 32 4.43 1.35 25.64
CA SER A 32 5.77 1.34 25.07
C SER A 32 6.21 -0.10 24.80
N GLY A 33 6.80 -0.36 23.64
CA GLY A 33 7.21 -1.70 23.23
C GLY A 33 7.46 -1.81 21.73
N PHE A 34 7.69 -3.05 21.29
CA PHE A 34 7.94 -3.39 19.90
C PHE A 34 6.78 -4.24 19.38
N LEU A 35 6.13 -3.79 18.29
CA LEU A 35 5.16 -4.57 17.54
C LEU A 35 5.87 -5.17 16.33
N THR A 36 6.11 -6.47 16.34
CA THR A 36 6.72 -7.18 15.22
C THR A 36 5.68 -8.02 14.50
N VAL A 37 5.65 -7.93 13.18
CA VAL A 37 4.80 -8.73 12.30
C VAL A 37 5.68 -9.51 11.33
N LYS A 38 5.33 -10.78 11.07
CA LYS A 38 6.05 -11.68 10.19
C LYS A 38 5.12 -12.38 9.21
N ASN A 39 5.51 -12.47 7.95
CA ASN A 39 4.85 -13.25 6.91
C ASN A 39 5.89 -13.92 6.01
N GLY A 40 6.12 -15.23 6.20
CA GLY A 40 7.21 -15.93 5.52
C GLY A 40 8.57 -15.41 5.97
N ASP A 41 9.39 -15.01 5.00
CA ASP A 41 10.71 -14.41 5.23
C ASP A 41 10.62 -12.90 5.54
N ASP A 42 9.50 -12.26 5.20
CA ASP A 42 9.29 -10.83 5.43
C ASP A 42 8.97 -10.55 6.91
N THR A 43 9.63 -9.55 7.48
CA THR A 43 9.43 -9.11 8.87
C THR A 43 9.38 -7.59 8.92
N CYS A 44 8.50 -7.03 9.75
CA CYS A 44 8.45 -5.59 10.00
C CYS A 44 8.15 -5.33 11.47
N SER A 45 8.91 -4.44 12.09
CA SER A 45 8.86 -4.14 13.51
C SER A 45 8.73 -2.64 13.73
N TRP A 46 7.71 -2.24 14.49
CA TRP A 46 7.49 -0.84 14.86
C TRP A 46 7.71 -0.64 16.36
N SER A 47 8.48 0.40 16.70
CA SER A 47 8.76 0.77 18.07
C SER A 47 7.79 1.85 18.52
N PHE A 48 7.11 1.58 19.63
CA PHE A 48 6.19 2.51 20.27
C PHE A 48 6.79 3.03 21.56
N ASN A 49 6.73 4.34 21.78
CA ASN A 49 7.05 4.98 23.04
C ASN A 49 5.87 5.85 23.49
N GLU A 50 5.26 5.51 24.62
CA GLU A 50 4.11 6.22 25.18
C GLU A 50 2.98 6.36 24.15
N GLY A 51 2.72 5.29 23.41
CA GLY A 51 1.69 5.24 22.36
C GLY A 51 2.07 5.86 21.02
N ALA A 52 3.16 6.63 20.93
CA ALA A 52 3.65 7.19 19.67
C ALA A 52 4.61 6.22 18.96
N LEU A 53 4.55 6.17 17.63
CA LEU A 53 5.53 5.47 16.79
C LEU A 53 6.81 6.29 16.70
N VAL A 54 7.95 5.70 17.07
CA VAL A 54 9.22 6.43 17.18
C VAL A 54 10.38 5.81 16.40
N ASP A 55 10.19 4.59 15.90
CA ASP A 55 11.18 3.87 15.10
C ASP A 55 10.49 2.71 14.36
N PHE A 56 11.12 2.22 13.30
CA PHE A 56 10.68 1.03 12.57
C PHE A 56 11.88 0.32 11.93
N ASP A 57 11.76 -0.98 11.75
CA ASP A 57 12.77 -1.82 11.13
C ASP A 57 12.08 -2.95 10.37
N CYS A 58 12.28 -3.01 9.05
CA CYS A 58 11.55 -3.92 8.18
C CYS A 58 12.49 -4.55 7.15
N GLU A 59 12.47 -5.88 7.12
CA GLU A 59 13.20 -6.74 6.21
C GLU A 59 12.18 -7.35 5.24
N PHE A 60 12.17 -6.84 4.02
CA PHE A 60 11.33 -7.37 2.94
C PHE A 60 12.19 -7.99 1.86
N SER A 61 11.75 -9.10 1.30
CA SER A 61 12.47 -9.88 0.29
C SER A 61 12.80 -9.09 -0.99
N ASN A 62 12.02 -8.05 -1.29
CA ASN A 62 12.23 -7.16 -2.43
C ASN A 62 13.07 -5.91 -2.07
N HIS A 63 13.57 -5.80 -0.84
CA HIS A 63 14.36 -4.67 -0.35
C HIS A 63 13.69 -3.30 -0.54
N ALA A 64 12.36 -3.24 -0.68
CA ALA A 64 11.64 -2.04 -1.08
C ALA A 64 11.79 -0.83 -0.14
N LEU A 65 12.12 -1.07 1.13
CA LEU A 65 12.29 -0.02 2.14
C LEU A 65 13.73 0.23 2.55
N GLU A 66 14.72 -0.47 1.97
CA GLU A 66 16.11 -0.28 2.37
C GLU A 66 16.59 1.12 1.96
N LEU A 67 17.05 1.92 2.92
CA LEU A 67 17.43 3.31 2.64
C LEU A 67 18.53 3.38 1.58
N LYS A 68 19.50 2.46 1.63
CA LYS A 68 20.59 2.40 0.65
C LYS A 68 20.07 2.24 -0.78
N GLU A 69 19.04 1.41 -0.99
CA GLU A 69 18.49 1.16 -2.32
C GLU A 69 17.70 2.37 -2.80
N ILE A 70 16.90 2.99 -1.93
CA ILE A 70 16.19 4.25 -2.21
C ILE A 70 17.19 5.35 -2.62
N LEU A 71 18.32 5.49 -1.92
CA LEU A 71 19.31 6.54 -2.19
C LEU A 71 20.15 6.30 -3.46
N LYS A 72 20.48 5.03 -3.76
CA LYS A 72 21.12 4.64 -5.03
C LYS A 72 20.23 5.00 -6.19
N GLN A 73 18.98 4.55 -6.08
CA GLN A 73 17.97 4.74 -7.09
C GLN A 73 17.65 6.22 -7.32
N SER A 74 17.64 7.03 -6.26
CA SER A 74 17.40 8.47 -6.38
C SER A 74 18.61 9.27 -6.86
N ASN A 75 19.71 8.66 -7.31
CA ASN A 75 20.95 9.34 -7.73
C ASN A 75 21.53 10.31 -6.67
N ILE A 76 21.14 10.18 -5.40
CA ILE A 76 21.70 10.98 -4.29
C ILE A 76 23.07 10.43 -3.91
N LEU A 77 23.26 9.11 -4.07
CA LEU A 77 24.53 8.43 -3.89
C LEU A 77 24.94 7.75 -5.19
N ASP A 78 26.16 8.05 -5.66
CA ASP A 78 26.81 7.27 -6.72
C ASP A 78 27.41 5.97 -6.14
N ASP A 79 27.53 4.93 -6.96
CA ASP A 79 28.08 3.62 -6.56
C ASP A 79 29.50 3.78 -5.98
N SER A 80 30.28 4.72 -6.51
CA SER A 80 31.62 5.07 -6.01
C SER A 80 31.58 5.66 -4.59
N GLN A 81 30.56 6.47 -4.27
CA GLN A 81 30.36 7.08 -2.97
C GLN A 81 29.88 6.04 -1.96
N LEU A 82 28.99 5.12 -2.34
CA LEU A 82 28.57 4.01 -1.48
C LEU A 82 29.68 3.03 -1.14
N ILE A 83 30.55 2.72 -2.10
CA ILE A 83 31.74 1.90 -1.85
C ILE A 83 32.68 2.63 -0.87
N SER A 84 32.82 3.95 -0.99
CA SER A 84 33.62 4.73 -0.03
C SER A 84 33.00 4.77 1.37
N LEU A 85 31.67 4.85 1.46
CA LEU A 85 30.93 4.85 2.72
C LEU A 85 31.04 3.50 3.46
N HIS A 86 30.93 2.39 2.72
CA HIS A 86 31.09 1.04 3.26
C HIS A 86 32.54 0.68 3.61
N LYS A 87 33.53 1.15 2.84
CA LYS A 87 34.95 0.86 3.13
C LYS A 87 35.44 1.56 4.40
N ASP A 88 34.93 2.75 4.68
CA ASP A 88 35.39 3.58 5.79
C ASP A 88 34.61 3.31 7.09
N ASN A 89 33.36 2.85 7.00
CA ASN A 89 32.51 2.58 8.16
C ASN A 89 31.70 1.30 7.92
N TYR A 90 31.83 0.33 8.82
CA TYR A 90 30.91 -0.81 8.90
C TYR A 90 29.50 -0.25 9.14
N LEU A 91 28.64 -0.30 8.12
CA LEU A 91 27.25 0.15 8.19
C LEU A 91 26.40 -1.03 8.68
N ASP A 92 26.20 -1.12 9.99
CA ASP A 92 25.40 -2.20 10.60
C ASP A 92 23.90 -1.87 10.60
N SER A 93 23.51 -0.60 10.39
CA SER A 93 22.12 -0.14 10.39
C SER A 93 21.88 1.07 9.50
N ASP A 94 20.63 1.26 9.05
CA ASP A 94 20.21 2.47 8.34
C ASP A 94 20.45 3.74 9.16
N HIS A 95 20.28 3.67 10.50
CA HIS A 95 20.52 4.81 11.39
C HIS A 95 21.96 5.31 11.30
N ASP A 96 22.93 4.42 11.10
CA ASP A 96 24.35 4.78 11.00
C ASP A 96 24.69 5.37 9.62
N LEU A 97 24.06 4.84 8.56
CA LEU A 97 24.15 5.42 7.23
C LEU A 97 23.65 6.87 7.25
N GLU A 98 22.49 7.13 7.83
CA GLU A 98 21.90 8.47 7.90
C GLU A 98 22.77 9.48 8.65
N LYS A 99 23.34 9.09 9.79
CA LYS A 99 24.30 9.93 10.52
C LYS A 99 25.47 10.31 9.64
N ILE A 100 25.98 9.37 8.85
CA ILE A 100 27.10 9.63 7.95
C ILE A 100 26.68 10.56 6.81
N LEU A 101 25.50 10.36 6.21
CA LEU A 101 24.98 11.23 5.14
C LEU A 101 24.88 12.69 5.59
N VAL A 102 24.37 12.91 6.80
CA VAL A 102 24.32 14.26 7.39
C VAL A 102 25.72 14.78 7.68
N SER A 103 26.60 13.97 8.26
CA SER A 103 27.97 14.40 8.58
C SER A 103 28.78 14.80 7.35
N LYS A 104 28.52 14.17 6.20
CA LYS A 104 29.17 14.45 4.91
C LYS A 104 28.43 15.50 4.07
N ASN A 105 27.36 16.11 4.59
CA ASN A 105 26.49 17.05 3.87
C ASN A 105 25.93 16.49 2.54
N ILE A 106 25.69 15.17 2.48
CA ILE A 106 25.10 14.51 1.29
C ILE A 106 23.58 14.67 1.30
N SER A 107 22.97 14.57 2.48
CA SER A 107 21.54 14.81 2.70
C SER A 107 21.36 15.67 3.94
N ASN A 108 20.31 16.48 3.96
CA ASN A 108 19.97 17.23 5.16
C ASN A 108 18.98 16.45 6.05
N ARG A 109 18.86 16.89 7.29
CA ARG A 109 18.02 16.26 8.30
C ARG A 109 16.54 16.24 7.90
N GLU A 110 16.03 17.30 7.29
CA GLU A 110 14.62 17.43 6.92
C GLU A 110 14.25 16.45 5.80
N GLU A 111 15.14 16.26 4.82
CA GLU A 111 14.98 15.27 3.75
C GLU A 111 14.95 13.84 4.28
N LEU A 112 15.84 13.51 5.23
CA LEU A 112 15.86 12.19 5.87
C LEU A 112 14.59 11.97 6.72
N GLU A 113 14.15 12.99 7.48
CA GLU A 113 12.90 12.91 8.24
C GLU A 113 11.68 12.67 7.34
N LYS A 114 11.60 13.36 6.19
CA LYS A 114 10.55 13.12 5.19
C LYS A 114 10.64 11.72 4.57
N THR A 115 11.85 11.27 4.25
CA THR A 115 12.11 9.96 3.67
C THR A 115 11.70 8.85 4.62
N ASN A 116 12.07 8.95 5.90
CA ASN A 116 11.69 7.96 6.91
C ASN A 116 10.21 7.97 7.23
N LEU A 117 9.55 9.13 7.21
CA LEU A 117 8.10 9.17 7.36
C LEU A 117 7.41 8.43 6.20
N ARG A 118 7.88 8.63 4.96
CA ARG A 118 7.38 7.90 3.79
C ARG A 118 7.60 6.39 3.95
N ARG A 119 8.82 5.96 4.31
CA ARG A 119 9.16 4.56 4.54
C ARG A 119 8.31 3.93 5.64
N LEU A 120 8.04 4.66 6.73
CA LEU A 120 7.15 4.21 7.81
C LEU A 120 5.73 3.95 7.27
N ILE A 121 5.15 4.89 6.52
CA ILE A 121 3.82 4.74 5.93
C ILE A 121 3.80 3.56 4.95
N GLU A 122 4.81 3.45 4.08
CA GLU A 122 4.89 2.39 3.08
C GLU A 122 5.09 1.00 3.71
N SER A 123 5.85 0.91 4.81
CA SER A 123 5.95 -0.31 5.63
C SER A 123 4.58 -0.79 6.09
N PHE A 124 3.70 0.15 6.43
CA PHE A 124 2.35 -0.16 6.85
C PHE A 124 1.47 -0.56 5.67
N ILE A 125 1.55 0.13 4.54
CA ILE A 125 0.85 -0.23 3.31
C ILE A 125 1.19 -1.66 2.86
N ILE A 126 2.47 -2.03 2.87
CA ILE A 126 2.92 -3.38 2.48
C ILE A 126 2.36 -4.43 3.46
N THR A 127 2.51 -4.20 4.77
CA THR A 127 2.10 -5.16 5.79
C THR A 127 0.59 -5.31 5.93
N LEU A 128 -0.20 -4.26 5.64
CA LEU A 128 -1.66 -4.33 5.58
C LEU A 128 -2.19 -5.28 4.50
N GLN A 129 -1.40 -5.53 3.44
CA GLN A 129 -1.79 -6.44 2.35
C GLN A 129 -1.52 -7.91 2.69
N TRP A 130 -0.88 -8.20 3.82
CA TRP A 130 -0.60 -9.57 4.25
C TRP A 130 -1.87 -10.27 4.71
N THR A 131 -2.30 -11.28 3.94
CA THR A 131 -3.46 -12.12 4.28
C THR A 131 -3.14 -13.19 5.32
N LYS A 132 -1.87 -13.46 5.58
CA LYS A 132 -1.37 -14.45 6.54
C LYS A 132 -0.16 -13.89 7.27
N GLY A 133 0.07 -14.38 8.48
CA GLY A 133 1.24 -14.03 9.27
C GLY A 133 0.98 -14.08 10.76
N ARG A 134 2.00 -13.71 11.52
CA ARG A 134 2.01 -13.67 12.98
C ARG A 134 2.43 -12.28 13.42
N TYR A 135 1.78 -11.75 14.45
CA TYR A 135 2.24 -10.54 15.12
C TYR A 135 2.60 -10.84 16.57
N LYS A 136 3.53 -10.05 17.11
CA LYS A 136 3.94 -10.10 18.50
C LYS A 136 4.20 -8.70 19.02
N PHE A 137 3.56 -8.35 20.14
CA PHE A 137 3.88 -7.12 20.87
C PHE A 137 4.67 -7.44 22.13
N ILE A 138 5.87 -6.88 22.25
CA ILE A 138 6.74 -7.04 23.42
C ILE A 138 6.84 -5.68 24.13
N PRO A 139 6.22 -5.52 25.32
CA PRO A 139 6.35 -4.31 26.12
C PRO A 139 7.80 -4.06 26.54
N ALA A 140 8.24 -2.81 26.48
CA ALA A 140 9.57 -2.41 26.93
C ALA A 140 9.54 -1.05 27.64
N ASN A 141 10.42 -0.90 28.64
CA ASN A 141 10.46 0.30 29.49
C ASN A 141 11.31 1.43 28.89
N LYS A 142 12.21 1.10 27.97
CA LYS A 142 13.08 2.05 27.29
C LYS A 142 13.06 1.75 25.80
N ILE A 143 12.72 2.77 25.03
CA ILE A 143 12.63 2.71 23.57
C ILE A 143 13.55 3.81 23.05
N ASN A 144 14.47 3.43 22.18
CA ASN A 144 15.29 4.41 21.48
C ASN A 144 14.46 5.01 20.36
N HIS A 145 14.61 6.31 20.15
CA HIS A 145 13.95 7.01 19.05
C HIS A 145 14.88 6.99 17.85
N HIS A 146 14.30 6.82 16.68
CA HIS A 146 15.01 6.97 15.43
C HIS A 146 15.49 8.43 15.28
N PRO A 147 16.81 8.69 15.09
CA PRO A 147 17.35 10.05 15.12
C PRO A 147 16.80 10.97 14.03
N PHE A 148 16.29 10.41 12.93
CA PHE A 148 15.75 11.12 11.76
C PHE A 148 14.28 10.74 11.49
N LEU A 149 13.48 10.56 12.54
CA LEU A 149 12.04 10.38 12.43
C LEU A 149 11.38 10.98 13.68
N ALA A 150 10.52 11.98 13.49
CA ALA A 150 9.75 12.53 14.58
C ALA A 150 8.70 11.52 15.07
N PRO A 151 8.34 11.50 16.37
CA PRO A 151 7.27 10.65 16.88
C PRO A 151 5.96 10.86 16.10
N GLN A 152 5.34 9.77 15.64
CA GLN A 152 4.12 9.79 14.84
C GLN A 152 2.94 9.23 15.62
N ASP A 153 1.75 9.82 15.41
CA ASP A 153 0.50 9.21 15.85
C ASP A 153 0.18 7.99 14.98
N ALA A 154 -0.08 6.84 15.62
CA ALA A 154 -0.49 5.64 14.93
C ALA A 154 -1.74 5.87 14.05
N ASN A 155 -2.70 6.70 14.51
CA ASN A 155 -3.90 7.00 13.72
C ASN A 155 -3.56 7.74 12.43
N PHE A 156 -2.59 8.66 12.47
CA PHE A 156 -2.13 9.36 11.28
C PHE A 156 -1.56 8.37 10.26
N ILE A 157 -0.67 7.47 10.69
CA ILE A 157 -0.07 6.45 9.81
C ILE A 157 -1.13 5.52 9.21
N ILE A 158 -2.10 5.08 10.02
CA ILE A 158 -3.20 4.23 9.55
C ILE A 158 -4.04 4.93 8.49
N LEU A 159 -4.50 6.16 8.78
CA LEU A 159 -5.37 6.91 7.86
C LEU A 159 -4.66 7.24 6.55
N GLU A 160 -3.39 7.65 6.63
CA GLU A 160 -2.58 7.97 5.45
C GLU A 160 -2.33 6.73 4.60
N SER A 161 -2.05 5.58 5.21
CA SER A 161 -1.86 4.32 4.48
C SER A 161 -3.13 3.86 3.76
N LEU A 162 -4.29 3.93 4.44
CA LEU A 162 -5.57 3.58 3.83
C LEU A 162 -5.93 4.52 2.67
N ARG A 163 -5.71 5.84 2.85
CA ARG A 163 -5.89 6.83 1.77
C ARG A 163 -5.06 6.47 0.55
N GLN A 164 -3.77 6.17 0.73
CA GLN A 164 -2.89 5.81 -0.37
C GLN A 164 -3.28 4.49 -1.05
N ILE A 165 -3.72 3.49 -0.29
CA ILE A 165 -4.25 2.23 -0.86
C ILE A 165 -5.46 2.49 -1.75
N ASP A 166 -6.42 3.30 -1.27
CA ASP A 166 -7.64 3.63 -2.02
C ASP A 166 -7.32 4.44 -3.28
N GLU A 167 -6.47 5.46 -3.18
CA GLU A 167 -6.01 6.27 -4.31
C GLU A 167 -5.29 5.41 -5.36
N MET A 168 -4.38 4.55 -4.91
CA MET A 168 -3.68 3.63 -5.78
C MET A 168 -4.63 2.64 -6.47
N ALA A 169 -5.66 2.14 -5.79
CA ALA A 169 -6.64 1.25 -6.40
C ALA A 169 -7.41 1.94 -7.53
N VAL A 170 -7.80 3.21 -7.34
CA VAL A 170 -8.45 4.03 -8.38
C VAL A 170 -7.51 4.24 -9.57
N MET A 171 -6.24 4.57 -9.31
CA MET A 171 -5.25 4.79 -10.37
C MET A 171 -4.92 3.51 -11.14
N LYS A 172 -4.66 2.39 -10.44
CA LYS A 172 -4.42 1.08 -11.08
C LYS A 172 -5.59 0.66 -11.96
N LYS A 173 -6.83 0.91 -11.53
CA LYS A 173 -8.03 0.65 -12.35
C LYS A 173 -8.05 1.48 -13.64
N ARG A 174 -7.60 2.73 -13.60
CA ARG A 174 -7.47 3.60 -14.78
C ARG A 174 -6.38 3.10 -15.74
N LEU A 175 -5.29 2.55 -15.19
CA LEU A 175 -4.17 2.01 -15.95
C LEU A 175 -4.42 0.64 -16.57
N GLN A 176 -5.54 -0.02 -16.24
CA GLN A 176 -5.81 -1.37 -16.75
C GLN A 176 -5.96 -1.44 -18.29
N PRO A 177 -5.52 -2.55 -18.90
CA PRO A 177 -4.80 -3.67 -18.30
C PRO A 177 -3.30 -3.35 -18.09
N LEU A 178 -2.74 -3.85 -16.98
CA LEU A 178 -1.38 -3.54 -16.54
C LEU A 178 -0.29 -4.32 -17.29
N ASP A 179 -0.67 -5.28 -18.12
CA ASP A 179 0.24 -6.04 -19.00
C ASP A 179 0.60 -5.27 -20.29
N ARG A 180 0.15 -4.02 -20.42
CA ARG A 180 0.50 -3.15 -21.54
C ARG A 180 1.94 -2.66 -21.42
N ILE A 181 2.61 -2.66 -22.55
CA ILE A 181 3.96 -2.11 -22.71
C ILE A 181 3.86 -0.75 -23.38
N PHE A 182 4.55 0.22 -22.80
CA PHE A 182 4.63 1.57 -23.33
C PHE A 182 6.08 1.89 -23.69
N GLU A 183 6.25 2.61 -24.79
CA GLU A 183 7.52 3.14 -25.26
C GLU A 183 7.55 4.65 -25.06
N ASN A 184 8.75 5.18 -24.82
CA ASN A 184 8.93 6.61 -24.76
C ASN A 184 8.74 7.21 -26.17
N SER A 185 8.16 8.41 -26.24
CA SER A 185 7.85 9.05 -27.53
C SER A 185 9.11 9.47 -28.32
N LEU A 186 10.28 9.53 -27.67
CA LEU A 186 11.56 9.91 -28.31
C LEU A 186 12.14 8.77 -29.16
N THR A 187 11.95 7.51 -28.76
CA THR A 187 12.35 6.32 -29.54
C THR A 187 11.50 6.07 -30.78
N LEU A 188 10.35 6.74 -30.92
CA LEU A 188 9.51 6.65 -32.13
C LEU A 188 10.00 7.56 -33.27
N SER A 189 11.01 8.40 -33.02
CA SER A 189 11.64 9.29 -34.01
C SER A 189 13.02 8.81 -34.47
N ASP A 190 13.21 7.49 -34.58
CA ASP A 190 14.39 6.91 -35.26
C ASP A 190 14.30 7.11 -36.78
N ASP A 191 14.61 8.33 -37.23
CA ASP A 191 15.28 8.55 -38.51
C ASP A 191 16.80 8.53 -38.19
N GLU A 192 17.54 7.56 -38.74
CA GLU A 192 18.91 7.13 -38.35
C GLU A 192 20.04 8.18 -38.45
N SER A 193 19.89 9.37 -37.85
CA SER A 193 20.85 10.46 -38.02
C SER A 193 20.93 11.40 -36.82
N SER A 194 20.96 10.91 -35.57
CA SER A 194 20.90 11.85 -34.43
C SER A 194 21.50 11.37 -33.10
N GLY A 195 22.66 10.71 -33.11
CA GLY A 195 23.40 10.38 -31.88
C GLY A 195 23.86 11.59 -31.03
N VAL A 196 23.74 12.83 -31.56
CA VAL A 196 24.06 14.08 -30.85
C VAL A 196 22.81 14.85 -30.41
N ASN A 197 21.68 14.70 -31.11
CA ASN A 197 20.41 15.34 -30.72
C ASN A 197 19.71 14.58 -29.59
N ASP A 198 19.92 13.28 -29.47
CA ASP A 198 19.30 12.45 -28.43
C ASP A 198 19.80 12.86 -27.01
N ILE A 199 21.08 13.20 -26.88
CA ILE A 199 21.69 13.69 -25.63
C ILE A 199 21.19 15.10 -25.29
N LEU A 200 21.06 15.99 -26.28
CA LEU A 200 20.58 17.37 -26.09
C LEU A 200 19.06 17.42 -25.80
N LEU A 201 18.28 16.50 -26.38
CA LEU A 201 16.86 16.32 -26.03
C LEU A 201 16.72 15.80 -24.61
N GLN A 202 17.54 14.83 -24.19
CA GLN A 202 17.55 14.34 -22.81
C GLN A 202 17.90 15.44 -21.79
N GLU A 203 18.84 16.35 -22.09
CA GLU A 203 19.15 17.49 -21.22
C GLU A 203 17.96 18.46 -21.08
N GLY A 204 17.25 18.78 -22.18
CA GLY A 204 16.08 19.66 -22.15
C GLY A 204 14.77 19.00 -21.67
N LEU A 205 14.66 17.66 -21.72
CA LEU A 205 13.56 16.91 -21.13
C LEU A 205 13.74 16.71 -19.63
N LYS A 206 14.97 16.56 -19.14
CA LYS A 206 15.26 16.49 -17.70
C LYS A 206 14.78 17.75 -16.97
N ASP A 207 14.86 18.91 -17.60
CA ASP A 207 14.36 20.17 -17.04
C ASP A 207 12.81 20.27 -17.00
N GLN A 208 12.10 19.37 -17.68
CA GLN A 208 10.62 19.32 -17.71
C GLN A 208 10.01 18.36 -16.70
N PHE A 209 10.84 17.52 -16.09
CA PHE A 209 10.43 16.51 -15.11
C PHE A 209 11.05 16.82 -13.77
N ASP A 210 10.31 16.56 -12.70
CA ASP A 210 10.99 16.42 -11.42
C ASP A 210 11.87 15.15 -11.43
N GLN A 211 12.77 15.05 -10.45
CA GLN A 211 13.70 13.94 -10.37
C GLN A 211 12.97 12.58 -10.28
N GLY A 212 11.84 12.51 -9.57
CA GLY A 212 11.05 11.29 -9.44
C GLY A 212 10.36 10.90 -10.75
N GLU A 213 9.76 11.87 -11.43
CA GLU A 213 9.15 11.69 -12.75
C GLU A 213 10.16 11.20 -13.78
N PHE A 214 11.37 11.77 -13.79
CA PHE A 214 12.41 11.36 -14.71
C PHE A 214 12.90 9.93 -14.47
N GLU A 215 12.98 9.49 -13.21
CA GLU A 215 13.34 8.08 -12.94
C GLU A 215 12.25 7.11 -13.40
N VAL A 216 10.97 7.46 -13.23
CA VAL A 216 9.85 6.66 -13.79
C VAL A 216 9.92 6.65 -15.32
N TYR A 217 10.24 7.80 -15.94
CA TYR A 217 10.34 7.93 -17.40
C TYR A 217 11.37 6.95 -18.00
N LYS A 218 12.53 6.77 -17.36
CA LYS A 218 13.58 5.83 -17.81
C LYS A 218 13.14 4.37 -17.83
N LEU A 219 12.08 4.00 -17.10
CA LEU A 219 11.57 2.63 -17.06
C LEU A 219 10.75 2.27 -18.31
N PHE A 220 10.35 3.25 -19.13
CA PHE A 220 9.65 3.05 -20.40
C PHE A 220 10.63 2.70 -21.54
N ASP A 221 11.13 1.47 -21.51
CA ASP A 221 12.10 0.91 -22.45
C ASP A 221 11.46 0.09 -23.60
N GLY A 222 10.12 0.04 -23.66
CA GLY A 222 9.39 -0.78 -24.63
C GLY A 222 9.43 -2.28 -24.36
N ARG A 223 9.87 -2.71 -23.18
CA ARG A 223 9.92 -4.13 -22.79
C ARG A 223 9.13 -4.42 -21.53
N ARG A 224 9.19 -3.51 -20.56
CA ARG A 224 8.49 -3.66 -19.29
C ARG A 224 7.01 -3.34 -19.44
N ASP A 225 6.19 -4.17 -18.80
CA ASP A 225 4.77 -3.85 -18.67
C ASP A 225 4.54 -2.82 -17.54
N LEU A 226 3.34 -2.22 -17.52
CA LEU A 226 3.01 -1.24 -16.49
C LEU A 226 3.09 -1.82 -15.07
N GLN A 227 2.82 -3.11 -14.89
CA GLN A 227 2.92 -3.74 -13.58
C GLN A 227 4.38 -3.75 -13.09
N GLU A 228 5.31 -4.18 -13.94
CA GLU A 228 6.74 -4.18 -13.66
C GLU A 228 7.26 -2.76 -13.39
N ILE A 229 6.81 -1.76 -14.15
CA ILE A 229 7.20 -0.36 -13.92
C ILE A 229 6.70 0.13 -12.55
N ILE A 230 5.44 -0.15 -12.18
CA ILE A 230 4.88 0.25 -10.89
C ILE A 230 5.62 -0.44 -9.72
N GLU A 231 5.99 -1.71 -9.88
CA GLU A 231 6.65 -2.49 -8.83
C GLU A 231 8.15 -2.17 -8.69
N THR A 232 8.81 -1.76 -9.78
CA THR A 232 10.26 -1.47 -9.80
C THR A 232 10.58 0.00 -9.51
N SER A 233 9.57 0.88 -9.58
CA SER A 233 9.79 2.31 -9.42
C SER A 233 10.10 2.72 -7.98
N ILE A 234 11.04 3.65 -7.90
CA ILE A 234 11.79 4.06 -6.71
C ILE A 234 11.02 5.09 -5.86
N THR A 235 10.03 5.72 -6.49
CA THR A 235 9.23 6.82 -5.93
C THR A 235 8.05 6.31 -5.09
N GLY A 236 7.91 4.98 -5.00
CA GLY A 236 6.77 4.30 -4.39
C GLY A 236 5.65 4.08 -5.39
N GLN A 237 4.85 3.03 -5.17
CA GLN A 237 3.82 2.62 -6.14
C GLN A 237 2.78 3.71 -6.42
N LEU A 238 2.41 4.49 -5.40
CA LEU A 238 1.41 5.56 -5.53
C LEU A 238 1.88 6.66 -6.50
N HIS A 239 3.08 7.21 -6.26
CA HIS A 239 3.65 8.25 -7.11
C HIS A 239 3.88 7.71 -8.53
N SER A 240 4.36 6.48 -8.65
CA SER A 240 4.55 5.83 -9.94
C SER A 240 3.26 5.74 -10.74
N CYS A 241 2.15 5.35 -10.11
CA CYS A 241 0.85 5.32 -10.77
C CYS A 241 0.43 6.72 -11.27
N ASP A 242 0.62 7.75 -10.44
CA ASP A 242 0.30 9.14 -10.81
C ASP A 242 1.16 9.64 -11.98
N THR A 243 2.48 9.43 -11.93
CA THR A 243 3.40 9.79 -13.01
C THR A 243 3.06 9.08 -14.31
N ILE A 244 2.81 7.76 -14.29
CA ILE A 244 2.43 6.99 -15.48
C ILE A 244 1.15 7.56 -16.10
N ILE A 245 0.15 7.86 -15.27
CA ILE A 245 -1.10 8.49 -15.70
C ILE A 245 -0.82 9.84 -16.37
N ASN A 246 -0.02 10.70 -15.73
CA ASN A 246 0.34 12.01 -16.27
C ASN A 246 1.09 11.90 -17.60
N PHE A 247 1.97 10.91 -17.75
CA PHE A 247 2.68 10.66 -19.01
C PHE A 247 1.76 10.20 -20.13
N ILE A 248 0.81 9.31 -19.83
CA ILE A 248 -0.19 8.86 -20.81
C ILE A 248 -1.08 10.03 -21.24
N ASP A 249 -1.59 10.82 -20.29
CA ASP A 249 -2.48 11.95 -20.58
C ASP A 249 -1.80 13.05 -21.41
N ARG A 250 -0.50 13.25 -21.19
CA ARG A 250 0.33 14.23 -21.91
C ARG A 250 0.94 13.67 -23.20
N ASN A 251 0.70 12.40 -23.54
CA ASN A 251 1.31 11.70 -24.67
C ASN A 251 2.85 11.71 -24.65
N ILE A 252 3.46 11.65 -23.46
CA ILE A 252 4.91 11.52 -23.27
C ILE A 252 5.36 10.07 -23.58
N VAL A 253 4.48 9.11 -23.32
CA VAL A 253 4.65 7.69 -23.63
C VAL A 253 3.52 7.21 -24.52
N ALA A 254 3.82 6.25 -25.40
CA ALA A 254 2.86 5.68 -26.33
C ALA A 254 2.81 4.15 -26.18
N LEU A 255 1.68 3.54 -26.53
CA LEU A 255 1.56 2.08 -26.52
C LEU A 255 2.51 1.49 -27.58
N ALA A 256 3.36 0.55 -27.17
CA ALA A 256 4.27 -0.13 -28.10
C ALA A 256 3.45 -0.85 -29.18
N THR A 257 3.63 -0.50 -30.45
CA THR A 257 2.94 -1.19 -31.55
C THR A 257 3.59 -2.54 -31.82
N THR A 258 2.77 -3.58 -31.90
CA THR A 258 3.09 -5.02 -32.04
C THR A 258 3.87 -5.43 -33.33
N GLU A 259 4.79 -4.61 -33.86
CA GLU A 259 5.64 -4.99 -34.98
C GLU A 259 7.04 -5.47 -34.58
N THR A 260 7.45 -5.24 -33.33
CA THR A 260 8.68 -5.81 -32.75
C THR A 260 8.30 -6.90 -31.76
N GLY A 261 8.31 -8.13 -32.25
CA GLY A 261 7.63 -9.24 -31.61
C GLY A 261 8.13 -9.62 -30.22
N HIS A 262 7.19 -9.68 -29.26
CA HIS A 262 7.14 -10.70 -28.23
C HIS A 262 5.73 -11.29 -28.20
N GLN A 263 5.66 -12.62 -28.32
CA GLN A 263 4.40 -13.35 -28.32
C GLN A 263 3.70 -13.13 -26.98
N LEU A 264 2.53 -12.49 -27.02
CA LEU A 264 1.55 -12.52 -25.94
C LEU A 264 1.36 -13.97 -25.50
N ARG A 265 1.76 -14.28 -24.26
CA ARG A 265 1.51 -15.57 -23.63
C ARG A 265 -0.01 -15.69 -23.49
N LYS A 266 -0.65 -16.41 -24.43
CA LYS A 266 -2.10 -16.66 -24.40
C LYS A 266 -2.49 -17.28 -23.05
N SER A 267 -3.18 -16.50 -22.24
CA SER A 267 -4.04 -17.03 -21.18
C SER A 267 -5.21 -17.78 -21.84
N PRO A 268 -5.73 -18.87 -21.23
CA PRO A 268 -6.71 -19.74 -21.87
C PRO A 268 -8.02 -18.99 -22.17
N GLU A 269 -8.57 -19.23 -23.37
CA GLU A 269 -9.76 -18.56 -23.88
C GLU A 269 -10.94 -18.62 -22.90
N PRO A 270 -11.69 -17.52 -22.69
CA PRO A 270 -12.94 -17.58 -21.96
C PRO A 270 -13.97 -18.38 -22.77
N LEU A 271 -14.59 -19.36 -22.12
CA LEU A 271 -15.70 -20.15 -22.65
C LEU A 271 -16.78 -19.24 -23.24
N GLN A 272 -17.09 -19.47 -24.53
CA GLN A 272 -18.17 -18.80 -25.25
C GLN A 272 -19.51 -19.04 -24.54
N VAL A 273 -20.01 -18.04 -23.82
CA VAL A 273 -21.36 -18.07 -23.28
C VAL A 273 -22.31 -17.55 -24.35
N ARG A 274 -23.14 -18.46 -24.85
CA ARG A 274 -24.19 -18.26 -25.84
C ARG A 274 -25.10 -17.10 -25.43
N ASN A 275 -25.23 -16.11 -26.31
CA ASN A 275 -26.12 -14.95 -26.18
C ASN A 275 -27.53 -15.34 -25.72
N LEU A 276 -27.90 -14.98 -24.49
CA LEU A 276 -29.28 -14.95 -24.03
C LEU A 276 -29.84 -13.57 -24.36
N THR A 277 -30.80 -13.59 -25.28
CA THR A 277 -31.54 -12.44 -25.81
C THR A 277 -32.23 -11.63 -24.71
N GLY A 278 -32.22 -10.30 -24.89
CA GLY A 278 -32.60 -9.27 -23.92
C GLY A 278 -34.08 -9.18 -23.52
N ILE A 279 -34.79 -10.31 -23.41
CA ILE A 279 -36.18 -10.36 -22.93
C ILE A 279 -36.22 -10.64 -21.41
N ALA A 280 -35.22 -11.33 -20.86
CA ALA A 280 -35.17 -11.63 -19.42
C ALA A 280 -34.87 -10.40 -18.53
N LEU A 281 -34.13 -9.40 -19.04
CA LEU A 281 -33.77 -8.20 -18.29
C LEU A 281 -34.95 -7.21 -18.11
N LEU A 282 -35.94 -7.25 -19.02
CA LEU A 282 -37.12 -6.37 -18.96
C LEU A 282 -38.18 -6.83 -17.95
N ILE A 283 -38.19 -8.12 -17.59
CA ILE A 283 -39.10 -8.65 -16.56
C ILE A 283 -38.61 -8.26 -15.15
N LEU A 284 -37.29 -8.12 -14.97
CA LEU A 284 -36.70 -7.74 -13.68
C LEU A 284 -36.87 -6.24 -13.36
N SER A 285 -36.88 -5.36 -14.37
CA SER A 285 -37.06 -3.91 -14.16
C SER A 285 -38.51 -3.52 -13.87
N GLY A 286 -39.49 -4.27 -14.40
CA GLY A 286 -40.92 -4.05 -14.13
C GLY A 286 -41.33 -4.37 -12.68
N ALA A 287 -40.70 -5.37 -12.06
CA ALA A 287 -41.01 -5.75 -10.67
C ALA A 287 -40.47 -4.73 -9.64
N LEU A 288 -39.36 -4.05 -9.94
CA LEU A 288 -38.73 -3.08 -9.02
C LEU A 288 -39.47 -1.73 -8.94
N LEU A 289 -40.19 -1.35 -10.00
CA LEU A 289 -40.98 -0.13 -10.03
C LEU A 289 -42.36 -0.27 -9.36
N LEU A 290 -42.87 -1.50 -9.22
CA LEU A 290 -44.12 -1.73 -8.48
C LEU A 290 -43.91 -1.69 -6.95
N SER A 291 -42.72 -2.03 -6.45
CA SER A 291 -42.46 -2.04 -5.00
C SER A 291 -42.23 -0.65 -4.42
N THR A 292 -41.77 0.33 -5.21
CA THR A 292 -41.56 1.71 -4.73
C THR A 292 -42.84 2.54 -4.70
N PHE A 293 -43.87 2.15 -5.46
CA PHE A 293 -45.16 2.86 -5.46
C PHE A 293 -46.10 2.44 -4.32
N LEU A 294 -45.86 1.30 -3.66
CA LEU A 294 -46.66 0.83 -2.52
C LEU A 294 -46.17 1.33 -1.15
N THR A 295 -44.97 1.93 -1.06
CA THR A 295 -44.43 2.45 0.21
C THR A 295 -44.60 3.95 0.41
N VAL A 296 -45.15 4.68 -0.57
CA VAL A 296 -45.45 6.12 -0.44
C VAL A 296 -46.95 6.31 -0.22
N GLY A 297 -47.43 5.84 0.92
CA GLY A 297 -48.81 6.01 1.35
C GLY A 297 -48.88 5.96 2.88
N PHE A 298 -48.99 7.14 3.49
CA PHE A 298 -49.24 7.39 4.92
C PHE A 298 -48.15 6.93 5.91
N ASP A 299 -47.33 7.88 6.39
CA ASP A 299 -47.31 8.14 7.84
C ASP A 299 -46.82 9.56 8.16
N ASN A 300 -47.49 10.17 9.14
CA ASN A 300 -47.43 11.58 9.51
C ASN A 300 -46.78 11.66 10.90
N GLY A 301 -45.49 11.96 10.98
CA GLY A 301 -44.79 11.99 12.27
C GLY A 301 -43.43 12.69 12.21
N ARG A 302 -43.29 13.76 13.00
CA ARG A 302 -42.04 14.53 13.17
C ARG A 302 -40.90 13.64 13.69
N GLY A 303 -39.83 13.55 12.92
CA GLY A 303 -38.56 12.95 13.33
C GLY A 303 -37.42 13.47 12.47
N ILE A 304 -36.34 13.93 13.11
CA ILE A 304 -35.13 14.46 12.48
C ILE A 304 -34.58 13.43 11.48
N LEU A 305 -34.57 13.78 10.20
CA LEU A 305 -34.00 13.00 9.10
C LEU A 305 -32.48 12.88 9.29
N LYS A 306 -32.04 11.71 9.78
CA LYS A 306 -30.67 11.24 9.53
C LYS A 306 -30.65 10.72 8.10
N HIS A 307 -29.95 11.42 7.21
CA HIS A 307 -29.69 10.89 5.88
C HIS A 307 -28.81 9.63 6.00
N PRO A 308 -29.24 8.49 5.45
CA PRO A 308 -28.44 7.27 5.50
C PRO A 308 -27.27 7.43 4.53
N THR A 309 -26.05 7.41 5.05
CA THR A 309 -24.85 7.23 4.22
C THR A 309 -24.66 5.74 3.93
N LEU A 310 -23.96 5.42 2.85
CA LEU A 310 -23.64 4.03 2.47
C LEU A 310 -23.01 3.25 3.65
N PHE A 311 -22.26 3.96 4.50
CA PHE A 311 -21.68 3.45 5.75
C PHE A 311 -22.71 3.06 6.82
N SER A 312 -23.83 3.78 6.98
CA SER A 312 -24.85 3.39 7.97
C SER A 312 -25.58 2.11 7.56
N ALA A 313 -25.83 1.93 6.26
CA ALA A 313 -26.45 0.71 5.74
C ALA A 313 -25.54 -0.52 5.90
N ILE A 314 -24.22 -0.36 5.73
CA ILE A 314 -23.25 -1.44 5.95
C ILE A 314 -23.16 -1.81 7.44
N ILE A 315 -23.09 -0.81 8.34
CA ILE A 315 -23.03 -1.05 9.80
C ILE A 315 -24.32 -1.72 10.31
N ASP A 316 -25.47 -1.31 9.79
CA ASP A 316 -26.76 -1.88 10.20
C ASP A 316 -26.94 -3.32 9.70
N ASN A 317 -26.45 -3.64 8.49
CA ASN A 317 -26.40 -5.02 7.99
C ASN A 317 -25.45 -5.90 8.81
N LEU A 318 -24.25 -5.41 9.17
CA LEU A 318 -23.31 -6.17 10.01
C LEU A 318 -23.86 -6.42 11.42
N LYS A 319 -24.62 -5.47 11.98
CA LYS A 319 -25.31 -5.67 13.27
C LYS A 319 -26.47 -6.66 13.15
N ALA A 320 -27.22 -6.62 12.05
CA ALA A 320 -28.32 -7.56 11.79
C ALA A 320 -27.79 -8.99 11.59
N ASP A 321 -26.68 -9.16 10.85
CA ASP A 321 -26.03 -10.46 10.66
C ASP A 321 -25.48 -11.00 11.98
N ARG A 322 -24.86 -10.16 12.81
CA ARG A 322 -24.39 -10.57 14.14
C ARG A 322 -25.53 -11.03 15.04
N LEU A 323 -26.70 -10.37 14.99
CA LEU A 323 -27.88 -10.77 15.75
C LEU A 323 -28.49 -12.09 15.23
N ASN A 324 -28.48 -12.31 13.91
CA ASN A 324 -28.95 -13.56 13.32
C ASN A 324 -28.01 -14.73 13.66
N ILE A 325 -26.69 -14.52 13.59
CA ILE A 325 -25.70 -15.51 14.00
C ILE A 325 -25.85 -15.84 15.48
N GLN A 326 -26.06 -14.85 16.36
CA GLN A 326 -26.31 -15.08 17.78
C GLN A 326 -27.60 -15.85 18.05
N LYS A 327 -28.67 -15.61 17.26
CA LYS A 327 -29.91 -16.39 17.34
C LYS A 327 -29.70 -17.83 16.88
N GLN A 328 -29.04 -18.06 15.76
CA GLN A 328 -28.74 -19.40 15.25
C GLN A 328 -27.86 -20.20 16.22
N VAL A 329 -26.84 -19.58 16.79
CA VAL A 329 -26.00 -20.23 17.82
C VAL A 329 -26.82 -20.59 19.05
N ARG A 330 -27.73 -19.71 19.50
CA ARG A 330 -28.60 -20.00 20.65
C ARG A 330 -29.63 -21.10 20.36
N GLU A 331 -30.12 -21.22 19.13
CA GLU A 331 -31.01 -22.30 18.70
C GLU A 331 -30.27 -23.64 18.62
N LEU A 332 -29.05 -23.65 18.08
CA LEU A 332 -28.20 -24.85 18.02
C LEU A 332 -27.82 -25.34 19.42
N LEU A 333 -27.49 -24.44 20.35
CA LEU A 333 -27.21 -24.79 21.74
C LEU A 333 -28.44 -25.35 22.49
N LYS A 334 -29.67 -25.02 22.05
CA LYS A 334 -30.91 -25.62 22.58
C LYS A 334 -31.19 -27.00 21.98
N GLN A 335 -30.74 -27.27 20.75
CA GLN A 335 -30.89 -28.58 20.12
C GLN A 335 -29.89 -29.61 20.67
N ASP A 336 -28.69 -29.19 21.06
CA ASP A 336 -27.64 -30.08 21.60
C ASP A 336 -27.79 -30.42 23.10
N ASN A 337 -28.73 -29.79 23.82
CA ASN A 337 -29.00 -30.10 25.23
C ASN A 337 -30.50 -30.00 25.57
N PRO A 338 -31.32 -31.01 25.21
CA PRO A 338 -32.76 -30.99 25.52
C PRO A 338 -33.09 -31.22 27.00
N ASN A 339 -32.09 -31.47 27.87
CA ASN A 339 -32.30 -31.86 29.28
C ASN A 339 -31.50 -31.02 30.29
N GLN A 340 -31.52 -29.70 30.19
CA GLN A 340 -31.26 -28.83 31.34
C GLN A 340 -32.24 -27.64 31.36
N SER A 341 -33.48 -27.94 31.75
CA SER A 341 -34.41 -26.97 32.29
C SER A 341 -35.26 -27.64 33.37
N GLU A 342 -34.75 -27.63 34.60
CA GLU A 342 -35.52 -27.37 35.82
C GLU A 342 -34.77 -26.36 36.65
#